data_AF-A0A6N3HZN7-F1
#
_entry.id   AF-A0A6N3HZN7-F1
#
_cell.length_a   1.000
_cell.length_b   1.000
_cell.length_c   1.000
_cell.angle_alpha   90.00
_cell.angle_beta   90.00
_cell.angle_gamma   90.00
#
_symmetry.space_group_name_H-M   'P 1'
#
loop_
_entity.id
_entity.type
_entity.pdbx_description
1 polymer ?
#
loop_
_entity_poly.entity_id
_entity_poly.type
_entity_poly.pdbx_seq_one_letter_code
_entity_poly.pdbx_strand_id
1 'polypeptide(L)'
;MIMAEKKDRGRYTLRLNEKDPAHAEVIRVLEQQGPHSKGRFIVNAVLHYIHCGETPDITIRQAPDRTVIETIVLEILQQNTKPNTDLLRQSSEFSTRPEEDKGALPPEPTAEQEAEGETDEDTLNLIKSALSAFRSNG
;
A
#
# COMPACT_ATOMS: atom_id res chain seq x y z
N MET A 1 0.73 48.03 13.61
CA MET A 1 0.63 46.70 12.95
C MET A 1 -0.22 45.81 13.85
N ILE A 2 -1.47 45.56 13.45
CA ILE A 2 -2.38 44.67 14.21
C ILE A 2 -2.09 43.25 13.73
N MET A 3 -1.56 42.42 14.63
CA MET A 3 -1.30 41.01 14.34
C MET A 3 -2.64 40.30 14.17
N ALA A 4 -2.84 39.69 13.01
CA ALA A 4 -3.97 38.82 12.73
C ALA A 4 -4.04 37.72 13.80
N GLU A 5 -5.08 37.80 14.62
CA GLU A 5 -5.37 36.85 15.68
C GLU A 5 -5.47 35.44 15.06
N LYS A 6 -4.47 34.60 15.33
CA LYS A 6 -4.43 33.22 14.84
C LYS A 6 -5.60 32.47 15.46
N LYS A 7 -6.71 32.40 14.71
CA LYS A 7 -7.89 31.54 14.84
C LYS A 7 -7.81 30.60 16.05
N ASP A 8 -8.45 31.00 17.16
CA ASP A 8 -8.71 30.21 18.38
C ASP A 8 -7.62 29.19 18.77
N ARG A 9 -6.53 29.70 19.31
CA ARG A 9 -5.47 28.88 19.91
C ARG A 9 -6.07 27.90 20.92
N GLY A 10 -5.98 26.60 20.62
CA GLY A 10 -6.45 25.53 21.51
C GLY A 10 -7.71 24.78 21.04
N ARG A 11 -8.37 25.20 19.94
CA ARG A 11 -9.46 24.42 19.34
C ARG A 11 -8.92 23.41 18.33
N TYR A 12 -9.15 22.13 18.60
CA TYR A 12 -8.78 21.03 17.71
C TYR A 12 -10.00 20.17 17.39
N THR A 13 -10.11 19.72 16.15
CA THR A 13 -11.15 18.79 15.68
C THR A 13 -10.48 17.52 15.18
N LEU A 14 -10.92 16.36 15.67
CA LEU A 14 -10.41 15.05 15.28
C LEU A 14 -11.57 14.17 14.81
N ARG A 15 -11.37 13.45 13.71
CA ARG A 15 -12.27 12.39 13.23
C ARG A 15 -11.53 11.07 13.28
N LEU A 16 -12.06 10.11 14.03
CA LEU A 16 -11.49 8.77 14.14
C LEU A 16 -12.06 7.88 13.03
N ASN A 17 -11.26 6.91 12.56
CA ASN A 17 -11.65 5.96 11.53
C ASN A 17 -12.14 4.66 12.18
N GLU A 18 -13.43 4.39 12.11
CA GLU A 18 -14.03 3.16 12.67
C GLU A 18 -13.52 1.87 12.02
N LYS A 19 -12.97 1.93 10.80
CA LYS A 19 -12.43 0.75 10.10
C LYS A 19 -11.07 0.32 10.61
N ASP A 20 -10.36 1.19 11.34
CA ASP A 20 -9.08 0.86 11.95
C ASP A 20 -9.32 0.32 13.38
N PRO A 21 -8.83 -0.90 13.72
CA PRO A 21 -9.08 -1.50 15.03
C PRO A 21 -8.55 -0.68 16.21
N ALA A 22 -7.43 0.02 16.06
CA ALA A 22 -6.86 0.85 17.13
C ALA A 22 -7.73 2.11 17.35
N HIS A 23 -8.18 2.73 16.26
CA HIS A 23 -9.11 3.85 16.35
C HIS A 23 -10.47 3.41 16.90
N ALA A 24 -10.99 2.24 16.53
CA ALA A 24 -12.22 1.68 17.06
C ALA A 24 -12.18 1.51 18.58
N GLU A 25 -11.05 1.03 19.12
CA GLU A 25 -10.87 0.92 20.57
C GLU A 25 -10.85 2.29 21.25
N VAL A 26 -10.17 3.28 20.67
CA VAL A 26 -10.17 4.67 21.20
C VAL A 26 -11.59 5.25 21.16
N ILE A 27 -12.37 5.03 20.09
CA ILE A 27 -13.78 5.45 20.00
C ILE A 27 -14.57 4.85 21.15
N ARG A 28 -14.48 3.53 21.36
CA ARG A 28 -15.18 2.81 22.43
C ARG A 28 -14.85 3.37 23.81
N VAL A 29 -13.58 3.70 24.08
CA VAL A 29 -13.14 4.31 25.34
C VAL A 29 -13.68 5.73 25.50
N LEU A 30 -13.70 6.53 24.43
CA LEU A 30 -14.20 7.90 24.46
C LEU A 30 -15.73 7.96 24.61
N GLU A 31 -16.47 7.01 24.03
CA GLU A 31 -17.93 6.92 24.17
C GLU A 31 -18.36 6.60 25.60
N GLN A 32 -17.58 5.78 26.32
CA GLN A 32 -17.79 5.52 27.75
C GLN A 32 -17.57 6.76 28.62
N GLN A 33 -16.84 7.76 28.13
CA GLN A 33 -16.68 9.03 28.85
C GLN A 33 -17.98 9.81 28.81
N GLY A 34 -18.41 10.29 29.98
CA GLY A 34 -19.62 11.09 30.14
C GLY A 34 -19.69 12.36 29.27
N PRO A 35 -20.84 13.04 29.26
CA PRO A 35 -21.02 14.29 28.54
C PRO A 35 -19.92 15.29 28.93
N HIS A 36 -19.29 15.91 27.93
CA HIS A 36 -18.24 16.94 28.10
C HIS A 36 -16.93 16.49 28.79
N SER A 37 -16.72 15.21 29.11
CA SER A 37 -15.47 14.74 29.74
C SER A 37 -14.43 14.20 28.75
N LYS A 38 -14.83 13.88 27.52
CA LYS A 38 -13.95 13.37 26.43
C LYS A 38 -12.70 14.23 26.22
N GLY A 39 -12.86 15.56 26.20
CA GLY A 39 -11.73 16.48 26.04
C GLY A 39 -10.71 16.36 27.18
N ARG A 40 -11.17 16.27 28.43
CA ARG A 40 -10.29 16.11 29.60
C ARG A 40 -9.60 14.75 29.60
N PHE A 41 -10.31 13.69 29.20
CA PHE A 41 -9.71 12.37 29.03
C PHE A 41 -8.56 12.39 28.01
N ILE A 42 -8.77 13.02 26.85
CA ILE A 42 -7.73 13.16 25.81
C ILE A 42 -6.52 13.94 26.36
N VAL A 43 -6.74 15.04 27.08
CA VAL A 43 -5.64 15.80 27.71
C VAL A 43 -4.84 14.92 28.67
N ASN A 44 -5.51 14.15 29.52
CA ASN A 44 -4.84 13.26 30.47
C ASN A 44 -4.06 12.13 29.77
N ALA A 45 -4.61 11.57 28.69
CA ALA A 45 -3.92 10.55 27.90
C ALA A 45 -2.64 11.11 27.26
N VAL A 46 -2.69 12.33 26.71
CA VAL A 46 -1.50 13.00 26.15
C VAL A 46 -0.49 13.33 27.24
N LEU A 47 -0.92 13.82 28.41
CA LEU A 47 -0.03 14.05 29.55
C LEU A 47 0.59 12.75 30.06
N HIS A 48 -0.16 11.66 30.12
CA HIS A 48 0.35 10.36 30.50
C HIS A 48 1.43 9.91 29.51
N TYR A 49 1.18 10.04 28.20
CA TYR A 49 2.17 9.72 27.17
C TYR A 49 3.49 10.48 27.37
N ILE A 50 3.44 11.80 27.59
CA ILE A 50 4.63 12.63 27.76
C ILE A 50 5.47 12.22 28.99
N HIS A 51 4.83 11.75 30.07
CA HIS A 51 5.49 11.45 31.33
C HIS A 51 5.79 9.95 31.55
N CYS A 52 5.36 9.07 30.65
CA CYS A 52 5.54 7.62 30.82
C CYS A 52 6.82 7.15 30.11
N GLY A 53 7.86 6.89 30.90
CA GLY A 53 9.18 6.46 30.39
C GLY A 53 9.22 5.09 29.70
N GLU A 54 8.11 4.35 29.72
CA GLU A 54 7.95 3.04 29.09
C GLU A 54 7.18 3.08 27.77
N THR A 55 6.69 4.26 27.34
CA THR A 55 5.90 4.34 26.11
C THR A 55 6.80 4.20 24.87
N PRO A 56 6.42 3.36 23.89
CA PRO A 56 7.15 3.27 22.64
C PRO A 56 7.17 4.66 21.98
N ASP A 57 8.35 5.05 21.50
CA ASP A 57 8.51 6.25 20.71
C ASP A 57 7.47 6.20 19.58
N ILE A 58 6.48 7.11 19.61
CA ILE A 58 5.59 7.24 18.48
C ILE A 58 6.52 7.83 17.44
N THR A 59 7.03 6.96 16.57
CA THR A 59 7.73 7.37 15.37
C THR A 59 6.68 8.09 14.52
N ILE A 60 6.38 9.34 14.90
CA ILE A 60 6.01 10.38 13.97
C ILE A 60 7.06 10.21 12.90
N ARG A 61 6.68 9.70 11.72
CA ARG A 61 7.56 9.68 10.56
C ARG A 61 7.97 11.13 10.38
N GLN A 62 9.08 11.52 11.01
CA GLN A 62 9.70 12.79 10.74
C GLN A 62 9.97 12.71 9.25
N ALA A 63 9.49 13.73 8.53
CA ALA A 63 9.80 13.81 7.11
C ALA A 63 11.31 13.57 6.99
N PRO A 64 11.76 12.55 6.25
CA PRO A 64 13.16 12.19 6.22
C PRO A 64 13.96 13.44 5.86
N ASP A 65 15.07 13.67 6.57
CA ASP A 65 15.90 14.84 6.34
C ASP A 65 16.27 14.91 4.85
N ARG A 66 16.17 16.12 4.29
CA ARG A 66 16.45 16.40 2.88
C ARG A 66 17.83 15.87 2.48
N THR A 67 18.80 15.96 3.38
CA THR A 67 20.18 15.45 3.18
C THR A 67 20.23 13.93 3.02
N VAL A 68 19.42 13.19 3.78
CA VAL A 68 19.31 11.72 3.71
C VAL A 68 18.67 11.32 2.38
N ILE A 69 17.61 12.02 1.97
CA ILE A 69 16.96 11.80 0.67
C ILE A 69 17.96 12.04 -0.48
N GLU A 70 18.70 13.15 -0.45
CA GLU A 70 19.70 13.47 -1.48
C GLU A 70 20.81 12.41 -1.55
N THR A 71 21.29 11.93 -0.40
CA THR A 71 22.32 10.88 -0.35
C THR A 71 21.82 9.58 -0.99
N ILE A 72 20.61 9.15 -0.65
CA ILE A 72 19.99 7.95 -1.23
C ILE A 72 19.80 8.09 -2.74
N VAL A 73 19.32 9.26 -3.20
CA VAL A 73 19.13 9.52 -4.64
C VAL A 73 20.48 9.49 -5.38
N LEU A 74 21.51 10.11 -4.83
CA LEU A 74 22.86 10.10 -5.42
C LEU A 74 23.43 8.68 -5.49
N GLU A 75 23.24 7.86 -4.46
CA GLU A 75 23.68 6.47 -4.44
C GLU A 75 22.98 5.64 -5.52
N ILE A 76 21.65 5.74 -5.65
CA ILE A 76 20.87 5.04 -6.68
C ILE A 76 21.34 5.44 -8.09
N LEU A 77 21.57 6.73 -8.31
CA LEU A 77 22.07 7.22 -9.61
C LEU A 77 23.47 6.67 -9.89
N GLN A 78 24.38 6.64 -8.91
CA GLN A 78 25.71 6.07 -9.09
C GLN A 78 25.71 4.56 -9.38
N GLN A 79 24.83 3.80 -8.72
CA GLN A 79 24.67 2.36 -8.96
C GLN A 79 24.14 2.08 -10.38
N ASN A 80 23.23 2.93 -10.89
CA ASN A 80 22.69 2.80 -12.25
C ASN A 80 23.62 3.35 -13.35
N THR A 81 24.62 4.16 -13.00
CA THR A 81 25.61 4.70 -13.96
C THR A 81 26.81 3.75 -14.17
N LYS A 82 26.97 2.73 -13.31
CA LYS A 82 27.94 1.65 -13.55
C LYS A 82 27.36 0.71 -14.61
N PRO A 83 27.97 0.56 -15.80
CA PRO A 83 27.53 -0.45 -16.75
C PRO A 83 27.68 -1.81 -16.07
N ASN A 84 26.56 -2.50 -15.86
CA ASN A 84 26.52 -3.87 -15.38
C ASN A 84 27.16 -4.79 -16.45
N THR A 85 28.48 -4.92 -16.42
CA THR A 85 29.24 -5.87 -17.26
C THR A 85 29.12 -7.31 -16.79
N ASP A 86 28.32 -7.61 -15.76
CA ASP A 86 28.18 -8.97 -15.21
C ASP A 86 26.90 -9.71 -15.65
N LEU A 87 25.90 -9.04 -16.24
CA LEU A 87 24.68 -9.72 -16.73
C LEU A 87 24.85 -10.40 -18.09
N LEU A 88 25.95 -10.17 -18.82
CA LEU A 88 26.21 -10.77 -20.13
C LEU A 88 27.03 -12.07 -20.07
N ARG A 89 27.62 -12.43 -18.93
CA ARG A 89 28.45 -13.66 -18.83
C ARG A 89 27.65 -14.89 -18.40
N GLN A 90 26.46 -14.70 -17.83
CA GLN A 90 25.68 -15.83 -17.31
C GLN A 90 24.81 -16.52 -18.38
N SER A 91 24.72 -15.97 -19.59
CA SER A 91 24.00 -16.59 -20.71
C SER A 91 24.87 -17.51 -21.58
N SER A 92 26.19 -17.59 -21.36
CA SER A 92 27.11 -18.35 -22.24
C SER A 92 27.68 -19.64 -21.65
N GLU A 93 27.35 -20.02 -20.41
CA GLU A 93 27.99 -21.17 -19.73
C GLU A 93 27.07 -22.36 -19.41
N PHE A 94 25.87 -22.43 -20.00
CA PHE A 94 25.03 -23.65 -19.93
C PHE A 94 24.87 -24.31 -21.30
N SER A 95 25.98 -24.44 -22.02
CA SER A 95 26.12 -25.33 -23.18
C SER A 95 26.96 -26.55 -22.79
N THR A 96 26.33 -27.53 -22.16
CA THR A 96 26.78 -28.93 -22.20
C THR A 96 25.58 -29.86 -22.03
N ARG A 97 25.21 -30.53 -23.14
CA ARG A 97 24.42 -31.78 -23.20
C ARG A 97 25.06 -32.87 -22.33
N PRO A 98 24.28 -33.86 -21.86
CA PRO A 98 24.28 -35.14 -22.58
C PRO A 98 22.88 -35.71 -22.89
N GLU A 99 22.79 -36.39 -24.03
CA GLU A 99 21.74 -37.37 -24.39
C GLU A 99 21.85 -38.60 -23.43
N GLU A 100 20.83 -39.41 -23.14
CA GLU A 100 19.96 -40.23 -24.01
C GLU A 100 18.73 -40.68 -23.18
N ASP A 101 17.53 -40.79 -23.77
CA ASP A 101 16.82 -42.08 -23.87
C ASP A 101 15.67 -41.98 -24.90
N LYS A 102 15.52 -43.05 -25.68
CA LYS A 102 14.76 -43.16 -26.92
C LYS A 102 13.27 -43.38 -26.66
N GLY A 103 12.43 -42.68 -27.41
CA GLY A 103 11.00 -42.99 -27.47
C GLY A 103 10.20 -42.17 -28.47
N ALA A 104 10.33 -42.52 -29.76
CA ALA A 104 9.38 -42.32 -30.87
C ALA A 104 8.80 -40.91 -31.18
N LEU A 105 9.25 -40.34 -32.31
CA LEU A 105 8.58 -39.33 -33.16
C LEU A 105 7.71 -40.04 -34.24
N PRO A 106 7.00 -39.39 -35.21
CA PRO A 106 6.32 -38.08 -35.37
C PRO A 106 4.88 -38.25 -36.01
N PRO A 107 4.13 -37.26 -36.61
CA PRO A 107 4.50 -35.89 -37.02
C PRO A 107 3.51 -34.73 -36.73
N GLU A 108 4.05 -33.50 -36.84
CA GLU A 108 3.34 -32.21 -36.91
C GLU A 108 2.59 -32.03 -38.26
N PRO A 109 1.74 -30.97 -38.42
CA PRO A 109 2.27 -29.68 -38.88
C PRO A 109 1.60 -28.42 -38.29
N THR A 110 2.42 -27.40 -38.11
CA THR A 110 2.22 -25.95 -38.39
C THR A 110 0.80 -25.41 -38.63
N ALA A 111 0.37 -24.41 -37.86
CA ALA A 111 -0.35 -23.22 -38.37
C ALA A 111 -0.51 -22.13 -37.29
N GLU A 112 -0.15 -20.91 -37.69
CA GLU A 112 -0.51 -19.62 -37.12
C GLU A 112 -2.04 -19.50 -36.93
N GLN A 113 -2.54 -18.79 -35.89
CA GLN A 113 -3.72 -17.89 -35.99
C GLN A 113 -4.15 -17.26 -34.66
N GLU A 114 -4.34 -15.94 -34.73
CA GLU A 114 -5.11 -15.11 -33.82
C GLU A 114 -6.54 -15.66 -33.66
N ALA A 115 -7.08 -15.66 -32.43
CA ALA A 115 -8.51 -15.86 -32.21
C ALA A 115 -8.97 -15.04 -31.00
N GLU A 116 -9.44 -13.82 -31.31
CA GLU A 116 -10.47 -13.11 -30.56
C GLU A 116 -11.59 -14.10 -30.20
N GLY A 117 -11.62 -14.55 -28.94
CA GLY A 117 -12.55 -15.56 -28.46
C GLY A 117 -13.84 -14.91 -27.95
N GLU A 118 -14.82 -14.83 -28.86
CA GLU A 118 -16.27 -14.84 -28.63
C GLU A 118 -16.67 -14.98 -27.15
N THR A 119 -17.04 -13.86 -26.50
CA THR A 119 -17.63 -13.92 -25.16
C THR A 119 -19.00 -14.58 -25.27
N ASP A 120 -19.09 -15.79 -24.75
CA ASP A 120 -20.30 -16.61 -24.70
C ASP A 120 -21.51 -15.79 -24.21
N GLU A 121 -22.66 -15.92 -24.88
CA GLU A 121 -23.87 -15.15 -24.58
C GLU A 121 -24.32 -15.35 -23.12
N ASP A 122 -24.03 -16.51 -22.54
CA ASP A 122 -24.27 -16.80 -21.12
C ASP A 122 -23.39 -15.94 -20.20
N THR A 123 -22.12 -15.71 -20.57
CA THR A 123 -21.25 -14.77 -19.83
C THR A 123 -21.73 -13.33 -19.95
N LEU A 124 -22.21 -12.90 -21.13
CA LEU A 124 -22.77 -11.57 -21.31
C LEU A 124 -24.06 -11.37 -20.48
N ASN A 125 -24.91 -12.40 -20.42
CA ASN A 125 -26.15 -12.35 -19.64
C ASN A 125 -25.90 -12.38 -18.13
N LEU A 126 -24.88 -13.10 -17.66
CA LEU A 126 -24.48 -13.08 -16.26
C LEU A 126 -24.04 -11.67 -15.82
N ILE A 127 -23.27 -10.97 -16.65
CA ILE A 127 -22.82 -9.60 -16.39
C ILE A 127 -24.00 -8.62 -16.36
N LYS A 128 -24.92 -8.72 -17.33
CA LYS A 128 -26.13 -7.86 -17.38
C LYS A 128 -27.01 -8.05 -16.15
N SER A 129 -27.21 -9.30 -15.72
CA SER A 129 -28.01 -9.62 -14.53
C SER A 129 -27.41 -9.00 -13.27
N ALA A 130 -26.09 -9.14 -13.07
CA ALA A 130 -25.39 -8.56 -11.94
C ALA A 130 -25.51 -7.02 -11.91
N LEU A 131 -25.29 -6.34 -13.04
CA LEU A 131 -25.41 -4.89 -13.14
C LEU A 131 -26.85 -4.39 -12.90
N SER A 132 -27.86 -5.15 -13.30
CA SER A 132 -29.27 -4.79 -13.08
C SER A 132 -29.66 -4.86 -11.60
N ALA A 133 -29.12 -5.82 -10.85
CA ALA A 133 -29.38 -5.96 -9.41
C ALA A 133 -28.91 -4.75 -8.59
N PHE A 134 -27.81 -4.09 -9.00
CA PHE A 134 -27.36 -2.85 -8.37
C PHE A 134 -28.26 -1.65 -8.69
N ARG A 135 -28.92 -1.66 -9.86
CA ARG A 135 -29.76 -0.56 -10.32
C ARG A 135 -31.18 -0.58 -9.78
N SER A 136 -31.66 -1.73 -9.29
CA SER A 136 -33.02 -1.87 -8.75
C SER A 136 -33.16 -1.52 -7.26
N ASN A 137 -32.05 -1.25 -6.56
CA ASN A 137 -32.05 -0.87 -5.13
C ASN A 137 -31.78 0.63 -4.89
N GLY A 138 -32.06 1.48 -5.90
CA GLY A 138 -32.00 2.95 -5.81
C GLY A 138 -33.38 3.57 -5.86
#